data_AF-A0A915EFB1-F1
#
_entry.id   AF-A0A915EFB1-F1
#
_cell.length_a   1.000
_cell.length_b   1.000
_cell.length_c   1.000
_cell.angle_alpha   90.00
_cell.angle_beta   90.00
_cell.angle_gamma   90.00
#
_symmetry.space_group_name_H-M   'P 1'
#
loop_
_entity.id
_entity.type
_entity.pdbx_description
1 polymer ?
#
loop_
_entity_poly.entity_id
_entity_poly.type
_entity_poly.pdbx_seq_one_letter_code
_entity_poly.pdbx_strand_id
1 'polypeptide(L)'
;MKIYLDSNSTIWIPCLPESRLECEQIALIPPQLSGKCTTRRSNTAKESKRKRLDGGGRQVNNPELDVELAEWIREKQEHKQPVSRRIISIKAGEVFRGTDMKVSIGWLNSFLKRHNFTRRRVTTTAQKPPKNYAEAVAQFVVHVEERRKAVKFSSVLAMDETAVWFNCPDNTCIDTKGPKI
;
A
#
# COMPACT_ATOMS: atom_id res chain seq x y z
N MET A 1 26.05 36.11 24.50
CA MET A 1 27.09 35.31 23.83
C MET A 1 26.41 34.56 22.70
N LYS A 2 26.64 34.97 21.44
CA LYS A 2 26.00 34.38 20.25
C LYS A 2 26.87 33.22 19.77
N ILE A 3 26.29 32.04 19.60
CA ILE A 3 26.91 30.90 18.92
C ILE A 3 25.94 30.39 17.87
N TYR A 4 26.50 30.22 16.67
CA TYR A 4 25.84 30.02 15.40
C TYR A 4 25.15 28.66 15.31
N LEU A 5 24.01 28.63 14.61
CA LEU A 5 23.41 27.40 14.09
C LEU A 5 24.15 27.04 12.80
N ASP A 6 24.73 25.85 12.74
CA ASP A 6 25.10 25.23 11.47
C ASP A 6 24.19 24.03 11.20
N SER A 7 23.56 24.11 10.03
CA SER A 7 22.69 23.12 9.43
C SER A 7 23.52 22.09 8.66
N ASN A 8 22.94 20.92 8.43
CA ASN A 8 23.37 19.86 7.50
C ASN A 8 24.57 18.97 7.91
N SER A 9 24.25 17.87 8.60
CA SER A 9 25.01 16.62 8.51
C SER A 9 24.17 15.51 7.87
N THR A 10 23.98 15.62 6.54
CA THR A 10 23.49 14.50 5.74
C THR A 10 24.67 13.57 5.46
N ILE A 11 24.62 12.37 6.04
CA ILE A 11 25.60 11.30 5.78
C ILE A 11 25.36 10.79 4.36
N TRP A 12 26.30 11.09 3.46
CA TRP A 12 26.38 10.53 2.12
C TRP A 12 27.11 9.19 2.17
N ILE A 13 26.43 8.10 1.79
CA ILE A 13 27.07 6.81 1.51
C ILE A 13 27.50 6.83 0.04
N PRO A 14 28.80 6.73 -0.29
CA PRO A 14 29.26 6.75 -1.67
C PRO A 14 28.96 5.41 -2.36
N CYS A 15 28.34 5.50 -3.53
CA CYS A 15 28.13 4.39 -4.44
C CYS A 15 29.47 4.02 -5.09
N LEU A 16 29.98 2.81 -4.83
CA LEU A 16 31.19 2.27 -5.44
C LEU A 16 30.90 1.89 -6.91
N PRO A 17 31.77 2.26 -7.88
CA PRO A 17 31.64 1.83 -9.26
C PRO A 17 32.50 0.58 -9.55
N GLU A 18 32.05 -0.13 -10.58
CA GLU A 18 32.86 -0.85 -11.57
C GLU A 18 33.38 -2.27 -11.27
N SER A 19 32.77 -3.25 -11.95
CA SER A 19 33.52 -4.38 -12.50
C SER A 19 32.88 -4.81 -13.83
N ARG A 20 33.34 -4.12 -14.87
CA ARG A 20 33.16 -4.41 -16.30
C ARG A 20 34.21 -5.46 -16.69
N LEU A 21 33.78 -6.70 -16.90
CA LEU A 21 34.59 -7.70 -17.60
C LEU A 21 33.73 -8.41 -18.66
N GLU A 22 34.04 -8.03 -19.89
CA GLU A 22 34.09 -8.80 -21.14
C GLU A 22 33.08 -9.94 -21.38
N CYS A 23 32.21 -9.72 -22.37
CA CYS A 23 31.60 -10.77 -23.19
C CYS A 23 31.50 -10.24 -24.64
N GLU A 24 32.64 -10.04 -25.28
CA GLU A 24 32.72 -10.12 -26.74
C GLU A 24 33.07 -11.57 -27.10
N GLN A 25 32.09 -12.32 -27.60
CA GLN A 25 32.31 -13.31 -28.65
C GLN A 25 31.00 -13.61 -29.37
N ILE A 26 31.04 -13.32 -30.66
CA ILE A 26 29.97 -13.35 -31.65
C ILE A 26 29.80 -14.78 -32.16
N ALA A 27 28.56 -15.27 -32.27
CA ALA A 27 28.21 -16.31 -33.24
C ALA A 27 26.88 -15.97 -33.91
N LEU A 28 27.00 -15.71 -35.21
CA LEU A 28 25.97 -15.41 -36.20
C LEU A 28 24.78 -16.39 -36.18
N ILE A 29 23.56 -15.87 -36.07
CA ILE A 29 22.35 -16.56 -36.55
C ILE A 29 21.63 -15.60 -37.51
N PRO A 30 21.40 -15.99 -38.78
CA PRO A 30 20.80 -15.10 -39.78
C PRO A 30 19.33 -14.82 -39.44
N PRO A 31 18.87 -13.55 -39.53
CA PRO A 31 17.47 -13.23 -39.38
C PRO A 31 16.70 -13.66 -40.63
N GLN A 32 15.90 -14.72 -40.51
CA GLN A 32 14.93 -15.09 -41.53
C GLN A 32 13.79 -14.07 -41.55
N LEU A 33 13.57 -13.53 -42.74
CA LEU A 33 12.56 -12.54 -43.09
C LEU A 33 11.15 -13.11 -42.87
N SER A 34 10.30 -12.39 -42.15
CA SER A 34 8.87 -12.43 -42.45
C SER A 34 8.19 -11.08 -42.19
N GLY A 35 7.53 -10.59 -43.24
CA GLY A 35 6.36 -9.73 -43.15
C GLY A 35 6.55 -8.29 -42.67
N LYS A 36 7.07 -7.41 -43.52
CA LYS A 36 6.76 -5.97 -43.43
C LYS A 36 5.28 -5.80 -43.75
N CYS A 37 4.43 -5.65 -42.72
CA CYS A 37 3.09 -5.10 -42.93
C CYS A 37 3.24 -3.63 -43.31
N THR A 38 3.22 -3.37 -44.62
CA THR A 38 3.13 -2.02 -45.15
C THR A 38 1.70 -1.56 -45.01
N THR A 39 1.44 -0.59 -44.14
CA THR A 39 0.25 0.25 -44.26
C THR A 39 0.67 1.72 -44.32
N ARG A 40 0.24 2.30 -45.43
CA ARG A 40 0.59 3.60 -46.01
C ARG A 40 0.08 4.76 -45.15
N ARG A 41 0.90 5.79 -45.02
CA ARG A 41 0.63 7.07 -44.35
C ARG A 41 -0.30 7.95 -45.20
N SER A 42 -1.27 8.62 -44.59
CA SER A 42 -1.42 10.09 -44.64
C SER A 42 -2.62 10.59 -43.81
N ASN A 43 -2.42 11.78 -43.27
CA ASN A 43 -3.20 12.45 -42.23
C ASN A 43 -4.60 12.88 -42.68
N THR A 44 -5.60 12.64 -41.84
CA THR A 44 -6.66 13.62 -41.56
C THR A 44 -6.83 13.72 -40.05
N ALA A 45 -6.57 14.91 -39.52
CA ALA A 45 -6.70 15.21 -38.10
C ALA A 45 -8.18 15.29 -37.73
N LYS A 46 -8.70 14.20 -37.17
CA LYS A 46 -9.77 14.26 -36.18
C LYS A 46 -9.29 13.40 -35.02
N GLU A 47 -8.92 14.05 -33.91
CA GLU A 47 -8.55 13.43 -32.63
C GLU A 47 -9.78 12.70 -32.06
N SER A 48 -10.19 11.60 -32.66
CA SER A 48 -11.10 10.67 -32.01
C SER A 48 -10.26 9.97 -30.94
N LYS A 49 -10.42 10.37 -29.67
CA LYS A 49 -9.86 9.63 -28.54
C LYS A 49 -10.18 8.15 -28.77
N ARG A 50 -9.18 7.33 -29.13
CA ARG A 50 -9.36 5.89 -29.34
C ARG A 50 -9.81 5.31 -28.01
N LYS A 51 -11.12 5.17 -27.84
CA LYS A 51 -11.69 4.46 -26.70
C LYS A 51 -11.33 3.01 -26.90
N ARG A 52 -10.59 2.44 -25.94
CA ARG A 52 -10.43 0.99 -25.88
C ARG A 52 -11.84 0.40 -25.82
N LEU A 53 -12.13 -0.58 -26.68
CA LEU A 53 -13.38 -1.32 -26.60
C LEU A 53 -13.48 -1.94 -25.21
N ASP A 54 -14.64 -1.83 -24.57
CA ASP A 54 -14.89 -2.52 -23.31
C ASP A 54 -14.75 -4.04 -23.52
N GLY A 55 -14.13 -4.72 -22.56
CA GLY A 55 -13.88 -6.16 -22.62
C GLY A 55 -12.58 -6.59 -23.31
N GLY A 56 -11.80 -5.68 -23.92
CA GLY A 56 -10.50 -6.00 -24.55
C GLY A 56 -9.34 -6.27 -23.57
N GLY A 57 -9.64 -6.60 -22.32
CA GLY A 57 -8.64 -6.90 -21.28
C GLY A 57 -8.27 -8.38 -21.22
N ARG A 58 -7.23 -8.70 -20.46
CA ARG A 58 -6.89 -10.09 -20.15
C ARG A 58 -8.03 -10.73 -19.33
N GLN A 59 -8.55 -11.85 -19.82
CA GLN A 59 -9.58 -12.62 -19.13
C GLN A 59 -9.05 -13.25 -17.84
N VAL A 60 -9.94 -13.55 -16.91
CA VAL A 60 -9.59 -14.24 -15.66
C VAL A 60 -9.32 -15.71 -15.99
N ASN A 61 -8.16 -16.23 -15.56
CA ASN A 61 -7.77 -17.62 -15.85
C ASN A 61 -8.81 -18.63 -15.34
N ASN A 62 -9.31 -18.44 -14.10
CA ASN A 62 -10.29 -19.31 -13.46
C ASN A 62 -11.41 -18.45 -12.85
N PRO A 63 -12.53 -18.22 -13.56
CA PRO A 63 -13.61 -17.37 -13.07
C PRO A 63 -14.35 -17.97 -11.87
N GLU A 64 -14.48 -19.29 -11.79
CA GLU A 64 -15.17 -19.99 -10.69
C GLU A 64 -14.51 -19.73 -9.32
N LEU A 65 -13.19 -19.96 -9.24
CA LEU A 65 -12.41 -19.71 -8.03
C LEU A 65 -12.35 -18.20 -7.67
N ASP A 66 -12.47 -17.31 -8.66
CA ASP A 66 -12.53 -15.86 -8.46
C ASP A 66 -13.84 -15.46 -7.76
N VAL A 67 -14.96 -16.13 -8.11
CA VAL A 67 -16.27 -15.93 -7.49
C VAL A 67 -16.30 -16.52 -6.08
N GLU A 68 -15.83 -17.76 -5.89
CA GLU A 68 -15.75 -18.42 -4.58
C GLU A 68 -14.97 -17.57 -3.57
N LEU A 69 -13.81 -17.03 -3.98
CA LEU A 69 -13.00 -16.18 -3.12
C LEU A 69 -13.71 -14.86 -2.77
N ALA A 70 -14.49 -14.29 -3.70
CA ALA A 70 -15.24 -13.07 -3.46
C ALA A 70 -16.43 -13.30 -2.50
N GLU A 71 -17.11 -14.45 -2.60
CA GLU A 71 -18.18 -14.85 -1.67
C GLU A 71 -17.64 -15.05 -0.26
N TRP A 72 -16.49 -15.73 -0.13
CA TRP A 72 -15.82 -15.88 1.17
C TRP A 72 -15.47 -14.54 1.83
N ILE A 73 -15.04 -13.53 1.06
CA ILE A 73 -14.80 -12.18 1.62
C ILE A 73 -16.10 -11.56 2.14
N ARG A 74 -17.22 -11.72 1.41
CA ARG A 74 -18.53 -11.19 1.82
C ARG A 74 -19.02 -11.88 3.09
N GLU A 75 -18.88 -13.19 3.18
CA GLU A 75 -19.18 -13.97 4.39
C GLU A 75 -18.38 -13.45 5.59
N LYS A 76 -17.07 -13.20 5.43
CA LYS A 76 -16.23 -12.64 6.50
C LYS A 76 -16.67 -11.24 6.93
N GLN A 77 -17.09 -10.41 5.99
CA GLN A 77 -17.62 -9.08 6.28
C GLN A 77 -18.95 -9.14 7.04
N GLU A 78 -19.83 -10.09 6.71
CA GLU A 78 -21.09 -10.34 7.45
C GLU A 78 -20.81 -10.70 8.93
N HIS A 79 -19.78 -11.51 9.16
CA HIS A 79 -19.30 -11.86 10.50
C HIS A 79 -18.46 -10.75 11.18
N LYS A 80 -18.35 -9.56 10.58
CA LYS A 80 -17.55 -8.43 11.07
C LYS A 80 -16.07 -8.78 11.31
N GLN A 81 -15.54 -9.76 10.58
CA GLN A 81 -14.14 -10.15 10.67
C GLN A 81 -13.31 -9.33 9.68
N PRO A 82 -12.25 -8.61 10.13
CA PRO A 82 -11.44 -7.82 9.23
C PRO A 82 -10.61 -8.72 8.33
N VAL A 83 -10.72 -8.52 7.01
CA VAL A 83 -9.95 -9.25 6.01
C VAL A 83 -8.85 -8.35 5.46
N SER A 84 -7.60 -8.69 5.75
CA SER A 84 -6.44 -7.99 5.18
C SER A 84 -5.98 -8.63 3.87
N ARG A 85 -5.19 -7.89 3.08
CA ARG A 85 -4.63 -8.40 1.82
C ARG A 85 -3.82 -9.68 2.00
N ARG A 86 -3.12 -9.80 3.13
CA ARG A 86 -2.32 -10.99 3.46
C ARG A 86 -3.21 -12.21 3.64
N ILE A 87 -4.33 -12.05 4.35
CA ILE A 87 -5.30 -13.12 4.57
C ILE A 87 -5.90 -13.57 3.23
N ILE A 88 -6.26 -12.63 2.36
CA ILE A 88 -6.75 -12.95 1.00
C ILE A 88 -5.70 -13.72 0.21
N SER A 89 -4.43 -13.30 0.25
CA SER A 89 -3.36 -14.03 -0.45
C SER A 89 -3.17 -15.46 0.06
N ILE A 90 -3.29 -15.68 1.38
CA ILE A 90 -3.21 -17.01 1.98
C ILE A 90 -4.39 -17.86 1.53
N LYS A 91 -5.63 -17.34 1.66
CA LYS A 91 -6.84 -18.06 1.25
C LYS A 91 -6.86 -18.34 -0.26
N ALA A 92 -6.43 -17.40 -1.09
CA ALA A 92 -6.24 -17.60 -2.51
C ALA A 92 -5.24 -18.73 -2.78
N GLY A 93 -4.11 -18.76 -2.07
CA GLY A 93 -3.14 -19.85 -2.18
C GLY A 93 -3.72 -21.23 -1.81
N GLU A 94 -4.73 -21.28 -0.93
CA GLU A 94 -5.46 -22.51 -0.60
C GLU A 94 -6.46 -22.91 -1.68
N VAL A 95 -7.24 -21.96 -2.18
CA VAL A 95 -8.26 -22.18 -3.23
C VAL A 95 -7.60 -22.55 -4.56
N PHE A 96 -6.43 -21.98 -4.86
CA PHE A 96 -5.66 -22.27 -6.08
C PHE A 96 -4.76 -23.51 -5.98
N ARG A 97 -4.83 -24.29 -4.88
CA ARG A 97 -4.02 -25.52 -4.74
C ARG A 97 -4.30 -26.45 -5.92
N GLY A 98 -3.27 -26.71 -6.74
CA GLY A 98 -3.37 -27.54 -7.95
C GLY A 98 -3.49 -26.75 -9.26
N THR A 99 -3.49 -25.42 -9.23
CA THR A 99 -3.42 -24.56 -10.42
C THR A 99 -2.07 -23.86 -10.53
N ASP A 100 -1.60 -23.55 -11.75
CA ASP A 100 -0.34 -22.82 -12.00
C ASP A 100 -0.47 -21.29 -11.77
N MET A 101 -1.44 -20.89 -10.93
CA MET A 101 -1.78 -19.49 -10.68
C MET A 101 -0.91 -18.90 -9.58
N LYS A 102 -0.02 -17.96 -9.95
CA LYS A 102 0.75 -17.20 -8.96
C LYS A 102 -0.08 -16.06 -8.37
N VAL A 103 -0.34 -16.14 -7.06
CA VAL A 103 -0.98 -15.07 -6.26
C VAL A 103 -0.01 -13.90 -6.08
N SER A 104 0.08 -13.05 -7.10
CA SER A 104 0.92 -11.84 -7.09
C SER A 104 0.16 -10.62 -6.56
N ILE A 105 0.90 -9.59 -6.14
CA ILE A 105 0.32 -8.30 -5.73
C ILE A 105 -0.51 -7.67 -6.86
N GLY A 106 -0.06 -7.81 -8.11
CA GLY A 106 -0.78 -7.30 -9.29
C GLY A 106 -2.08 -8.06 -9.55
N TRP A 107 -2.08 -9.37 -9.37
CA TRP A 107 -3.29 -10.19 -9.41
C TRP A 107 -4.29 -9.74 -8.34
N LEU A 108 -3.83 -9.58 -7.09
CA LEU A 108 -4.69 -9.15 -5.97
C LEU A 108 -5.29 -7.76 -6.21
N ASN A 109 -4.52 -6.80 -6.73
CA ASN A 109 -5.06 -5.48 -7.12
C ASN A 109 -6.14 -5.58 -8.18
N SER A 110 -5.93 -6.45 -9.17
CA SER A 110 -6.88 -6.68 -10.25
C SER A 110 -8.16 -7.35 -9.72
N PHE A 111 -8.02 -8.34 -8.83
CA PHE A 111 -9.12 -9.02 -8.15
C PHE A 111 -9.99 -8.03 -7.37
N LEU A 112 -9.38 -7.20 -6.51
CA LEU A 112 -10.12 -6.19 -5.74
C LEU A 112 -10.87 -5.22 -6.65
N LYS A 113 -10.24 -4.82 -7.77
CA LYS A 113 -10.87 -3.92 -8.75
C LYS A 113 -12.06 -4.55 -9.46
N ARG A 114 -11.98 -5.84 -9.83
CA ARG A 114 -13.08 -6.57 -10.49
C ARG A 114 -14.32 -6.66 -9.60
N HIS A 115 -14.11 -6.98 -8.32
CA HIS A 115 -15.20 -7.20 -7.35
C HIS A 115 -15.62 -5.94 -6.59
N ASN A 116 -15.14 -4.76 -6.98
CA ASN A 116 -15.42 -3.48 -6.33
C ASN A 116 -15.03 -3.45 -4.84
N PHE A 117 -13.98 -4.16 -4.47
CA PHE A 117 -13.39 -4.10 -3.14
C PHE A 117 -12.38 -2.96 -3.04
N THR A 118 -12.38 -2.26 -1.90
CA THR A 118 -11.49 -1.13 -1.63
C THR A 118 -10.76 -1.35 -0.31
N ARG A 119 -9.49 -0.95 -0.26
CA ARG A 119 -8.74 -0.95 1.00
C ARG A 119 -9.16 0.25 1.84
N ARG A 120 -9.68 -0.02 3.04
CA ARG A 120 -9.98 0.97 4.07
C ARG A 120 -8.93 0.88 5.17
N ARG A 121 -8.60 2.03 5.76
CA ARG A 121 -7.83 2.07 7.02
C ARG A 121 -8.82 2.17 8.16
N VAL A 122 -8.66 1.35 9.19
CA VAL A 122 -9.43 1.50 10.42
C VAL A 122 -9.05 2.86 11.01
N THR A 123 -10.00 3.76 11.10
CA THR A 123 -9.84 5.00 11.86
C THR A 123 -10.08 4.63 13.31
N THR A 124 -9.01 4.60 14.12
CA THR A 124 -9.17 4.55 15.57
C THR A 124 -9.90 5.82 15.97
N THR A 125 -11.18 5.70 16.31
CA THR A 125 -11.91 6.81 16.92
C THR A 125 -11.25 7.06 18.27
N ALA A 126 -10.47 8.13 18.36
CA ALA A 126 -9.96 8.58 19.64
C ALA A 126 -11.14 8.82 20.58
N GLN A 127 -10.94 8.53 21.88
CA GLN A 127 -11.97 8.85 22.87
C GLN A 127 -12.30 10.34 22.77
N LYS A 128 -13.60 10.66 22.73
CA LYS A 128 -14.03 12.06 22.70
C LYS A 128 -13.58 12.72 24.01
N PRO A 129 -12.83 13.82 23.96
CA PRO A 129 -12.39 14.48 25.17
C PRO A 129 -13.61 14.99 25.96
N PRO A 130 -13.55 15.03 27.30
CA PRO A 130 -14.58 15.65 28.11
C PRO A 130 -14.65 17.16 27.83
N LYS A 131 -15.80 17.79 28.14
CA LYS A 131 -16.05 19.21 27.82
C LYS A 131 -15.00 20.17 28.41
N ASN A 132 -14.42 19.84 29.55
CA ASN A 132 -13.42 20.63 30.27
C ASN A 132 -11.96 20.27 29.94
N TYR A 133 -11.71 19.45 28.91
CA TYR A 133 -10.37 18.96 28.58
C TYR A 133 -9.37 20.09 28.31
N ALA A 134 -9.76 21.10 27.53
CA ALA A 134 -8.85 22.19 27.16
C ALA A 134 -8.39 23.02 28.37
N GLU A 135 -9.30 23.28 29.31
CA GLU A 135 -8.99 24.03 30.53
C GLU A 135 -8.09 23.23 31.46
N ALA A 136 -8.37 21.94 31.65
CA ALA A 136 -7.55 21.05 32.46
C ALA A 136 -6.12 20.92 31.91
N VAL A 137 -5.96 20.82 30.59
CA VAL A 137 -4.63 20.80 29.94
C VAL A 137 -3.89 22.12 30.16
N ALA A 138 -4.56 23.26 30.01
CA ALA A 138 -3.94 24.57 30.24
C ALA A 138 -3.46 24.73 31.69
N GLN A 139 -4.31 24.37 32.66
CA GLN A 139 -3.96 24.40 34.09
C GLN A 139 -2.79 23.47 34.41
N PHE A 140 -2.78 22.25 33.85
CA PHE A 140 -1.70 21.29 34.05
C PHE A 140 -0.36 21.80 33.50
N VAL A 141 -0.35 22.38 32.30
CA VAL A 141 0.87 22.92 31.68
C VAL A 141 1.45 24.06 32.54
N VAL A 142 0.62 24.99 33.01
CA VAL A 142 1.05 26.08 33.90
C VAL A 142 1.64 25.52 35.19
N HIS A 143 0.96 24.55 35.82
CA HIS A 143 1.43 23.92 37.06
C HIS A 143 2.81 23.24 36.91
N VAL A 144 3.01 22.49 35.82
CA VAL A 144 4.28 21.79 35.55
C VAL A 144 5.42 22.79 35.34
N GLU A 145 5.16 23.89 34.64
CA GLU A 145 6.16 24.94 34.40
C GLU A 145 6.57 25.67 35.68
N GLU A 146 5.62 25.95 36.57
CA GLU A 146 5.92 26.50 37.90
C GLU A 146 6.80 25.56 38.73
N ARG A 147 6.45 24.26 38.74
CA ARG A 147 7.23 23.21 39.42
C ARG A 147 8.64 23.08 38.87
N ARG A 148 8.81 23.18 37.54
CA ARG A 148 10.10 23.13 36.87
C ARG A 148 11.03 24.26 37.30
N LYS A 149 10.51 25.48 37.41
CA LYS A 149 11.26 26.65 37.87
C LYS A 149 11.68 26.53 39.34
N ALA A 150 10.82 25.96 40.18
CA ALA A 150 11.09 25.84 41.62
C ALA A 150 12.14 24.78 41.96
N VAL A 151 12.10 23.60 41.33
CA VAL A 151 12.88 22.42 41.76
C VAL A 151 14.15 22.18 40.92
N LYS A 152 14.33 22.90 39.79
CA LYS A 152 15.46 22.75 38.85
C LYS A 152 15.83 21.27 38.59
N PHE A 153 14.97 20.58 37.86
CA PHE A 153 15.22 19.19 37.46
C PHE A 153 16.44 19.07 36.55
N SER A 154 17.35 18.15 36.85
CA SER A 154 18.52 17.82 36.01
C SER A 154 18.15 16.91 34.84
N SER A 155 17.21 15.98 35.05
CA SER A 155 16.69 15.08 34.03
C SER A 155 15.23 14.73 34.31
N VAL A 156 14.44 14.60 33.24
CA VAL A 156 13.05 14.14 33.28
C VAL A 156 12.97 12.92 32.39
N LEU A 157 12.56 11.78 32.95
CA LEU A 157 12.42 10.52 32.23
C LEU A 157 10.93 10.24 32.05
N ALA A 158 10.52 10.01 30.80
CA ALA A 158 9.16 9.55 30.50
C ALA A 158 9.15 8.02 30.50
N MET A 159 8.22 7.44 31.25
CA MET A 159 7.98 5.99 31.29
C MET A 159 6.48 5.77 31.08
N ASP A 160 6.13 4.89 30.15
CA ASP A 160 4.75 4.52 29.88
C ASP A 160 4.67 3.03 29.57
N GLU A 161 3.56 2.41 29.91
CA GLU A 161 3.30 1.01 29.61
C GLU A 161 2.70 0.91 28.22
N THR A 162 3.39 0.23 27.30
CA THR A 162 2.82 -0.08 25.99
C THR A 162 2.31 -1.52 25.99
N ALA A 163 0.99 -1.69 25.92
CA ALA A 163 0.40 -3.02 25.77
C ALA A 163 0.86 -3.67 24.45
N VAL A 164 1.46 -4.86 24.55
CA VAL A 164 1.81 -5.70 23.40
C VAL A 164 0.74 -6.76 23.21
N TRP A 165 0.06 -6.73 22.08
CA TRP A 165 -1.02 -7.66 21.75
C TRP A 165 -0.49 -8.79 20.88
N PHE A 166 -0.86 -10.05 21.20
CA PHE A 166 -0.47 -11.22 20.40
C PHE A 166 -0.97 -11.14 18.96
N ASN A 167 -2.19 -10.62 18.77
CA ASN A 167 -2.76 -10.33 17.47
C ASN A 167 -2.77 -8.81 17.27
N CYS A 168 -1.79 -8.29 16.52
CA CYS A 168 -1.81 -6.92 16.01
C CYS A 168 -2.37 -6.98 14.57
N PRO A 169 -3.70 -6.93 14.37
CA PRO A 169 -4.26 -6.97 13.04
C PRO A 169 -3.77 -5.75 12.24
N ASP A 170 -3.56 -5.94 10.94
CA ASP A 170 -3.23 -4.83 10.06
C ASP A 170 -4.28 -3.73 10.22
N ASN A 171 -3.84 -2.47 10.35
CA ASN A 171 -4.74 -1.30 10.39
C ASN A 171 -5.51 -1.09 9.06
N THR A 172 -5.37 -2.00 8.10
CA THR A 172 -6.00 -1.97 6.79
C THR A 172 -6.89 -3.19 6.60
N CYS A 173 -8.16 -2.93 6.28
CA CYS A 173 -9.16 -3.94 5.96
C CYS A 173 -9.64 -3.74 4.52
N ILE A 174 -10.11 -4.81 3.89
CA ILE A 174 -10.80 -4.76 2.61
C ILE A 174 -12.31 -4.63 2.87
N ASP A 175 -12.92 -3.62 2.27
CA ASP A 175 -14.33 -3.31 2.40
C ASP A 175 -14.98 -3.15 1.02
N THR A 176 -16.29 -3.34 0.94
CA THR A 176 -17.04 -3.17 -0.30
C THR A 176 -17.15 -1.69 -0.63
N LYS A 177 -16.90 -1.32 -1.90
CA LYS A 177 -17.04 0.06 -2.33
C LYS A 177 -18.53 0.42 -2.34
N GLY A 178 -18.90 1.45 -1.55
CA GLY A 178 -20.25 1.99 -1.58
C GLY A 178 -20.60 2.57 -2.96
N PRO A 179 -21.91 2.73 -3.25
CA PRO A 179 -22.36 3.40 -4.46
C PRO A 179 -21.73 4.79 -4.55
N LYS A 180 -21.36 5.18 -5.78
CA LYS A 180 -20.79 6.50 -6.03
C LYS A 180 -21.89 7.53 -5.80
N ILE A 181 -21.77 8.31 -4.72
CA ILE A 181 -22.60 9.49 -4.44
C ILE A 181 -22.35 10.52 -5.54
#